data_AF-A0AAE0VDF5-F1
#
_entry.id   AF-A0AAE0VDF5-F1
#
_cell.length_a   1.000
_cell.length_b   1.000
_cell.length_c   1.000
_cell.angle_alpha   90.00
_cell.angle_beta   90.00
_cell.angle_gamma   90.00
#
_symmetry.space_group_name_H-M   'P 1'
#
loop_
_entity.id
_entity.type
_entity.pdbx_description
1 polymer ?
#
loop_
_entity_poly.entity_id
_entity_poly.type
_entity_poly.pdbx_seq_one_letter_code
_entity_poly.pdbx_strand_id
1 'polypeptide(L)'
;MKVSRSKTEYMCVNEREGSGTVRLQGEEVKKVQEFKYLGSTVQSNGECGKEVKKRVQAGWNGWRKVSGVLCDRKISARIKGKVYRTVVRPAMLYGLETVSLRKRQESELEVAELKMLRFSLGVTRLDRIRNEYIRGTAHVGRLGDKVREARLRWFGHVQRRESEYIGRRMLDMELPGKRQRGRPKRRYMDVINEDMKLVGASVEDAEDRDRTLSTWGEGDGLSSAFSESRDAAGLFLVMELVLSDQVKFSTR
;
A
#
# COMPACT_ATOMS: atom_id res chain seq x y z
N MET A 1 -9.78 23.91 20.97
CA MET A 1 -9.37 23.68 19.55
C MET A 1 -10.39 24.36 18.64
N LYS A 2 -9.98 25.27 17.75
CA LYS A 2 -10.90 25.92 16.77
C LYS A 2 -10.85 25.14 15.46
N VAL A 3 -11.99 24.62 14.98
CA VAL A 3 -12.09 23.79 13.77
C VAL A 3 -12.64 24.62 12.61
N SER A 4 -11.98 24.56 11.45
CA SER A 4 -12.37 25.32 10.25
C SER A 4 -13.44 24.59 9.46
N ARG A 5 -14.66 25.16 9.40
CA ARG A 5 -15.82 24.54 8.76
C ARG A 5 -15.62 24.24 7.28
N SER A 6 -15.09 25.21 6.52
CA SER A 6 -14.84 25.08 5.07
C SER A 6 -13.80 24.03 4.69
N LYS A 7 -12.98 23.60 5.64
CA LYS A 7 -11.92 22.59 5.44
C LYS A 7 -12.30 21.23 6.04
N THR A 8 -13.44 21.15 6.72
CA THR A 8 -13.89 19.94 7.39
C THR A 8 -14.80 19.17 6.46
N GLU A 9 -14.42 17.94 6.16
CA GLU A 9 -15.23 16.97 5.43
C GLU A 9 -15.37 15.73 6.32
N TYR A 10 -16.48 15.00 6.18
CA TYR A 10 -16.67 13.73 6.88
C TYR A 10 -16.98 12.61 5.90
N MET A 11 -16.55 11.40 6.23
CA MET A 11 -16.79 10.20 5.46
C MET A 11 -17.40 9.14 6.38
N CYS A 12 -18.50 8.54 5.94
CA CYS A 12 -19.06 7.36 6.58
C CYS A 12 -18.61 6.13 5.79
N VAL A 13 -18.12 5.12 6.49
CA VAL A 13 -17.65 3.89 5.87
C VAL A 13 -18.70 2.79 6.03
N ASN A 14 -18.96 2.04 4.95
CA ASN A 14 -19.89 0.89 4.92
C ASN A 14 -21.31 1.19 5.43
N GLU A 15 -21.80 2.36 5.10
CA GLU A 15 -23.15 2.80 5.45
C GLU A 15 -24.23 1.91 4.79
N ARG A 16 -25.17 1.40 5.58
CA ARG A 16 -26.29 0.55 5.10
C ARG A 16 -27.62 1.30 5.02
N GLU A 17 -27.77 2.35 5.80
CA GLU A 17 -28.95 3.21 5.86
C GLU A 17 -28.49 4.66 5.95
N GLY A 18 -29.22 5.57 5.30
CA GLY A 18 -28.86 6.99 5.17
C GLY A 18 -28.50 7.63 6.51
N SER A 19 -27.19 7.75 6.74
CA SER A 19 -26.57 8.40 7.88
C SER A 19 -27.06 9.84 7.93
N GLY A 20 -27.50 10.24 9.14
CA GLY A 20 -27.88 11.60 9.44
C GLY A 20 -26.80 12.60 9.02
N THR A 21 -27.23 13.81 8.69
CA THR A 21 -26.34 14.90 8.34
C THR A 21 -25.57 15.35 9.58
N VAL A 22 -24.24 15.26 9.52
CA VAL A 22 -23.36 15.71 10.60
C VAL A 22 -23.34 17.24 10.56
N ARG A 23 -23.84 17.87 11.64
CA ARG A 23 -23.85 19.32 11.77
C ARG A 23 -22.77 19.77 12.75
N LEU A 24 -21.94 20.72 12.33
CA LEU A 24 -20.99 21.42 13.21
C LEU A 24 -21.51 22.84 13.42
N GLN A 25 -21.86 23.17 14.67
CA GLN A 25 -22.36 24.50 15.04
C GLN A 25 -23.59 24.96 14.22
N GLY A 26 -24.47 24.01 13.85
CA GLY A 26 -25.70 24.27 13.11
C GLY A 26 -25.60 24.17 11.58
N GLU A 27 -24.39 24.16 11.01
CA GLU A 27 -24.16 24.00 9.57
C GLU A 27 -23.82 22.55 9.20
N GLU A 28 -24.32 22.11 8.04
CA GLU A 28 -24.06 20.77 7.52
C GLU A 28 -22.63 20.65 6.99
N VAL A 29 -21.90 19.66 7.50
CA VAL A 29 -20.56 19.34 7.03
C VAL A 29 -20.66 18.59 5.72
N LYS A 30 -19.73 18.80 4.79
CA LYS A 30 -19.74 18.09 3.51
C LYS A 30 -19.41 16.61 3.69
N LYS A 31 -20.32 15.75 3.24
CA LYS A 31 -20.12 14.30 3.16
C LYS A 31 -19.32 13.93 1.91
N VAL A 32 -18.24 13.17 2.06
CA VAL A 32 -17.40 12.70 0.94
C VAL A 32 -17.31 11.18 0.89
N GLN A 33 -17.19 10.64 -0.33
CA GLN A 33 -16.98 9.21 -0.56
C GLN A 33 -15.50 8.81 -0.64
N GLU A 34 -14.63 9.80 -0.80
CA GLU A 34 -13.19 9.64 -0.93
C GLU A 34 -12.52 10.70 -0.08
N PHE A 35 -11.65 10.26 0.82
CA PHE A 35 -10.91 11.14 1.70
C PHE A 35 -9.42 11.01 1.42
N LYS A 36 -8.74 12.15 1.26
CA LYS A 36 -7.28 12.20 1.07
C LYS A 36 -6.63 12.56 2.39
N TYR A 37 -5.85 11.63 2.93
CA TYR A 37 -5.13 11.82 4.19
C TYR A 37 -3.66 11.49 4.01
N LEU A 38 -2.77 12.45 4.31
CA LEU A 38 -1.31 12.30 4.22
C LEU A 38 -0.82 11.67 2.90
N GLY A 39 -1.49 12.03 1.81
CA GLY A 39 -1.16 11.54 0.46
C GLY A 39 -1.72 10.16 0.11
N SER A 40 -2.39 9.47 1.02
CA SER A 40 -3.13 8.23 0.79
C SER A 40 -4.64 8.50 0.66
N THR A 41 -5.34 7.59 0.02
CA THR A 41 -6.75 7.75 -0.35
C THR A 41 -7.58 6.64 0.26
N VAL A 42 -8.54 7.03 1.07
CA VAL A 42 -9.50 6.11 1.70
C VAL A 42 -10.85 6.25 0.99
N GLN A 43 -11.48 5.12 0.72
CA GLN A 43 -12.79 5.06 0.06
C GLN A 43 -13.86 4.62 1.07
N SER A 44 -15.06 5.20 0.99
CA SER A 44 -16.20 4.84 1.84
C SER A 44 -16.67 3.39 1.68
N ASN A 45 -16.29 2.72 0.58
CA ASN A 45 -16.57 1.33 0.31
C ASN A 45 -15.46 0.37 0.79
N GLY A 46 -14.40 0.87 1.43
CA GLY A 46 -13.25 0.08 1.88
C GLY A 46 -12.44 -0.56 0.75
N GLU A 47 -12.62 -0.12 -0.49
CA GLU A 47 -11.81 -0.62 -1.61
C GLU A 47 -10.52 0.16 -1.77
N CYS A 48 -9.49 -0.53 -2.27
CA CYS A 48 -8.16 0.03 -2.48
C CYS A 48 -7.85 0.35 -3.95
N GLY A 49 -8.82 0.22 -4.85
CA GLY A 49 -8.62 0.40 -6.29
C GLY A 49 -8.15 1.82 -6.65
N LYS A 50 -8.72 2.85 -6.01
CA LYS A 50 -8.30 4.24 -6.28
C LYS A 50 -6.90 4.53 -5.78
N GLU A 51 -6.53 3.99 -4.62
CA GLU A 51 -5.18 4.15 -4.06
C GLU A 51 -4.13 3.53 -4.99
N VAL A 52 -4.36 2.31 -5.47
CA VAL A 52 -3.47 1.63 -6.43
C VAL A 52 -3.29 2.45 -7.70
N LYS A 53 -4.38 2.99 -8.27
CA LYS A 53 -4.30 3.85 -9.47
C LYS A 53 -3.49 5.12 -9.22
N LYS A 54 -3.67 5.76 -8.05
CA LYS A 54 -2.87 6.92 -7.66
C LYS A 54 -1.39 6.59 -7.54
N ARG A 55 -1.04 5.42 -7.00
CA ARG A 55 0.36 4.96 -6.94
C ARG A 55 0.95 4.63 -8.29
N VAL A 56 0.18 4.01 -9.19
CA VAL A 56 0.59 3.83 -10.58
C VAL A 56 0.86 5.18 -11.24
N GLN A 57 -0.02 6.17 -11.06
CA GLN A 57 0.18 7.52 -11.59
C GLN A 57 1.41 8.21 -10.99
N ALA A 58 1.64 8.08 -9.68
CA ALA A 58 2.83 8.61 -9.01
C ALA A 58 4.11 7.96 -9.57
N GLY A 59 4.11 6.64 -9.78
CA GLY A 59 5.18 5.92 -10.45
C GLY A 59 5.47 6.46 -11.84
N TRP A 60 4.44 6.63 -12.67
CA TRP A 60 4.59 7.22 -14.02
C TRP A 60 5.10 8.66 -13.99
N ASN A 61 4.67 9.47 -13.04
CA ASN A 61 5.16 10.84 -12.87
C ASN A 61 6.65 10.84 -12.49
N GLY A 62 7.07 9.97 -11.57
CA GLY A 62 8.47 9.77 -11.24
C GLY A 62 9.28 9.30 -12.44
N TRP A 63 8.79 8.31 -13.17
CA TRP A 63 9.41 7.77 -14.38
C TRP A 63 9.61 8.85 -15.46
N ARG A 64 8.59 9.69 -15.70
CA ARG A 64 8.67 10.78 -16.69
C ARG A 64 9.77 11.79 -16.34
N LYS A 65 9.97 12.10 -15.06
CA LYS A 65 11.04 13.03 -14.62
C LYS A 65 12.45 12.50 -14.92
N VAL A 66 12.64 11.18 -14.87
CA VAL A 66 13.93 10.53 -15.16
C VAL A 66 13.97 9.91 -16.56
N SER A 67 13.00 10.21 -17.42
CA SER A 67 12.87 9.60 -18.75
C SER A 67 14.06 9.88 -19.65
N GLY A 68 14.73 11.03 -19.53
CA GLY A 68 15.94 11.33 -20.30
C GLY A 68 17.05 10.30 -20.09
N VAL A 69 17.27 9.88 -18.83
CA VAL A 69 18.24 8.82 -18.48
C VAL A 69 17.71 7.44 -18.84
N LEU A 70 16.42 7.18 -18.59
CA LEU A 70 15.84 5.87 -18.84
C LEU A 70 15.70 5.53 -20.32
N CYS A 71 15.50 6.52 -21.18
CA CYS A 71 15.31 6.33 -22.62
C CYS A 71 16.61 6.46 -23.43
N ASP A 72 17.72 6.91 -22.82
CA ASP A 72 19.00 7.00 -23.49
C ASP A 72 19.52 5.59 -23.86
N ARG A 73 19.87 5.39 -25.14
CA ARG A 73 20.42 4.12 -25.65
C ARG A 73 21.85 3.86 -25.18
N LYS A 74 22.61 4.89 -24.82
CA LYS A 74 24.00 4.78 -24.34
C LYS A 74 24.08 4.23 -22.91
N ILE A 75 22.99 4.33 -22.16
CA ILE A 75 22.93 3.92 -20.77
C ILE A 75 22.58 2.43 -20.67
N SER A 76 23.39 1.69 -19.92
CA SER A 76 23.19 0.25 -19.73
C SER A 76 21.90 -0.06 -18.98
N ALA A 77 21.29 -1.20 -19.30
CA ALA A 77 20.05 -1.66 -18.67
C ALA A 77 20.16 -1.76 -17.13
N ARG A 78 21.34 -2.11 -16.61
CA ARG A 78 21.61 -2.18 -15.17
C ARG A 78 21.49 -0.82 -14.48
N ILE A 79 21.97 0.25 -15.11
CA ILE A 79 21.83 1.62 -14.56
C ILE A 79 20.36 2.06 -14.62
N LYS A 80 19.66 1.77 -15.73
CA LYS A 80 18.22 2.05 -15.86
C LYS A 80 17.41 1.34 -14.76
N GLY A 81 17.76 0.09 -14.47
CA GLY A 81 17.18 -0.66 -13.37
C GLY A 81 17.45 -0.04 -12.00
N LYS A 82 18.68 0.44 -11.74
CA LYS A 82 19.00 1.18 -10.50
C LYS A 82 18.13 2.44 -10.37
N VAL A 83 18.03 3.26 -11.42
CA VAL A 83 17.21 4.48 -11.44
C VAL A 83 15.72 4.15 -11.19
N TYR A 84 15.21 3.08 -11.79
CA TYR A 84 13.85 2.61 -11.51
C TYR A 84 13.66 2.27 -10.03
N ARG A 85 14.58 1.50 -9.43
CA ARG A 85 14.51 1.10 -8.03
C ARG A 85 14.61 2.27 -7.06
N THR A 86 15.32 3.34 -7.42
CA THR A 86 15.51 4.51 -6.54
C THR A 86 14.40 5.55 -6.64
N VAL A 87 13.84 5.78 -7.83
CA VAL A 87 12.86 6.87 -8.04
C VAL A 87 11.44 6.35 -8.20
N VAL A 88 11.25 5.33 -9.05
CA VAL A 88 9.92 4.91 -9.47
C VAL A 88 9.31 3.93 -8.47
N ARG A 89 10.10 2.93 -8.03
CA ARG A 89 9.63 1.91 -7.10
C ARG A 89 9.14 2.49 -5.77
N PRO A 90 9.84 3.42 -5.10
CA PRO A 90 9.34 3.99 -3.84
C PRO A 90 8.05 4.79 -4.02
N ALA A 91 7.90 5.50 -5.15
CA ALA A 91 6.68 6.23 -5.47
C ALA A 91 5.46 5.31 -5.67
N MET A 92 5.69 4.11 -6.24
CA MET A 92 4.66 3.09 -6.39
C MET A 92 4.35 2.36 -5.07
N LEU A 93 5.37 2.09 -4.24
CA LEU A 93 5.22 1.32 -3.01
C LEU A 93 4.59 2.10 -1.86
N TYR A 94 4.69 3.43 -1.86
CA TYR A 94 4.16 4.27 -0.79
C TYR A 94 2.71 3.90 -0.45
N GLY A 95 2.43 3.65 0.83
CA GLY A 95 1.08 3.37 1.32
C GLY A 95 0.54 1.98 1.00
N LEU A 96 1.14 1.24 0.05
CA LEU A 96 0.70 -0.13 -0.28
C LEU A 96 1.01 -1.14 0.84
N GLU A 97 1.94 -0.81 1.73
CA GLU A 97 2.29 -1.59 2.92
C GLU A 97 1.13 -1.72 3.92
N THR A 98 0.15 -0.82 3.88
CA THR A 98 -1.01 -0.82 4.80
C THR A 98 -2.32 -1.25 4.15
N VAL A 99 -2.28 -1.59 2.86
CA VAL A 99 -3.47 -1.80 2.03
C VAL A 99 -3.64 -3.26 1.67
N SER A 100 -4.82 -3.82 1.93
CA SER A 100 -5.18 -5.19 1.52
C SER A 100 -5.35 -5.30 0.01
N LEU A 101 -4.30 -5.69 -0.72
CA LEU A 101 -4.35 -5.84 -2.17
C LEU A 101 -5.10 -7.12 -2.60
N ARG A 102 -5.91 -6.98 -3.66
CA ARG A 102 -6.49 -8.10 -4.41
C ARG A 102 -5.54 -8.47 -5.55
N LYS A 103 -5.62 -9.72 -6.02
CA LYS A 103 -4.83 -10.21 -7.17
C LYS A 103 -4.94 -9.32 -8.41
N ARG A 104 -6.14 -8.78 -8.70
CA ARG A 104 -6.35 -7.84 -9.82
C ARG A 104 -5.48 -6.57 -9.69
N GLN A 105 -5.33 -6.04 -8.48
CA GLN A 105 -4.56 -4.82 -8.22
C GLN A 105 -3.05 -5.10 -8.22
N GLU A 106 -2.63 -6.26 -7.70
CA GLU A 106 -1.25 -6.73 -7.85
C GLU A 106 -0.87 -6.83 -9.34
N SER A 107 -1.74 -7.44 -10.17
CA SER A 107 -1.52 -7.51 -11.61
C SER A 107 -1.47 -6.13 -12.28
N GLU A 108 -2.30 -5.17 -11.85
CA GLU A 108 -2.30 -3.80 -12.37
C GLU A 108 -0.95 -3.10 -12.10
N LEU A 109 -0.41 -3.26 -10.89
CA LEU A 109 0.91 -2.74 -10.51
C LEU A 109 2.03 -3.38 -11.32
N GLU A 110 2.00 -4.71 -11.50
CA GLU A 110 3.00 -5.43 -12.29
C GLU A 110 2.97 -5.05 -13.78
N VAL A 111 1.78 -4.85 -14.34
CA VAL A 111 1.62 -4.38 -15.73
C VAL A 111 2.19 -2.97 -15.88
N ALA A 112 1.98 -2.08 -14.92
CA ALA A 112 2.56 -0.74 -14.93
C ALA A 112 4.10 -0.78 -14.86
N GLU A 113 4.67 -1.57 -13.94
CA GLU A 113 6.12 -1.80 -13.83
C GLU A 113 6.70 -2.30 -15.17
N LEU A 114 6.12 -3.37 -15.72
CA LEU A 114 6.64 -3.96 -16.96
C LEU A 114 6.55 -3.01 -18.14
N LYS A 115 5.50 -2.17 -18.23
CA LYS A 115 5.42 -1.13 -19.25
C LYS A 115 6.55 -0.12 -19.12
N MET A 116 6.83 0.35 -17.90
CA MET A 116 7.92 1.30 -17.62
C MET A 116 9.30 0.71 -17.94
N LEU A 117 9.53 -0.57 -17.60
CA LEU A 117 10.79 -1.28 -17.91
C LEU A 117 10.95 -1.57 -19.41
N ARG A 118 9.88 -1.98 -20.09
CA ARG A 118 9.90 -2.19 -21.55
C ARG A 118 10.25 -0.91 -22.28
N PHE A 119 9.64 0.22 -21.89
CA PHE A 119 9.92 1.51 -22.49
C PHE A 119 11.38 1.93 -22.30
N SER A 120 11.93 1.76 -21.09
CA SER A 120 13.34 2.12 -20.83
C SER A 120 14.34 1.25 -21.59
N LEU A 121 14.01 -0.01 -21.85
CA LEU A 121 14.85 -0.92 -22.63
C LEU A 121 14.59 -0.84 -24.14
N GLY A 122 13.63 -0.05 -24.60
CA GLY A 122 13.26 0.04 -26.01
C GLY A 122 12.63 -1.24 -26.56
N VAL A 123 12.07 -2.09 -25.69
CA VAL A 123 11.45 -3.36 -26.05
C VAL A 123 9.95 -3.17 -26.26
N THR A 124 9.47 -3.59 -27.42
CA THR A 124 8.06 -3.55 -27.81
C THR A 124 7.36 -4.87 -27.50
N ARG A 125 6.06 -4.94 -27.78
CA ARG A 125 5.32 -6.22 -27.70
C ARG A 125 5.63 -7.16 -28.87
N LEU A 126 6.10 -6.62 -29.99
CA LEU A 126 6.41 -7.39 -31.20
C LEU A 126 7.64 -8.27 -31.04
N ASP A 127 8.56 -7.86 -30.16
CA ASP A 127 9.81 -8.60 -29.88
C ASP A 127 9.56 -9.93 -29.14
N ARG A 128 8.33 -10.18 -28.66
CA ARG A 128 7.90 -11.41 -27.96
C ARG A 128 8.83 -11.85 -26.82
N ILE A 129 9.55 -10.90 -26.21
CA ILE A 129 10.45 -11.14 -25.08
C ILE A 129 9.63 -11.45 -23.81
N ARG A 130 10.05 -12.50 -23.10
CA ARG A 130 9.47 -12.92 -21.82
C ARG A 130 9.68 -11.87 -20.73
N ASN A 131 8.69 -11.73 -19.83
CA ASN A 131 8.71 -10.71 -18.79
C ASN A 131 9.82 -10.95 -17.75
N GLU A 132 10.17 -12.21 -17.52
CA GLU A 132 11.28 -12.63 -16.65
C GLU A 132 12.61 -12.10 -17.17
N TYR A 133 12.82 -12.16 -18.49
CA TYR A 133 14.04 -11.66 -19.11
C TYR A 133 14.15 -10.14 -18.98
N ILE A 134 13.08 -9.39 -19.25
CA ILE A 134 13.05 -7.92 -19.10
C ILE A 134 13.46 -7.50 -17.67
N ARG A 135 12.90 -8.18 -16.66
CA ARG A 135 13.23 -7.93 -15.25
C ARG A 135 14.67 -8.32 -14.93
N GLY A 136 15.13 -9.46 -15.43
CA GLY A 136 16.50 -9.95 -15.28
C GLY A 136 17.53 -8.97 -15.86
N THR A 137 17.32 -8.47 -17.08
CA THR A 137 18.21 -7.52 -17.75
C THR A 137 18.32 -6.19 -16.98
N ALA A 138 17.24 -5.73 -16.35
CA ALA A 138 17.25 -4.55 -15.49
C ALA A 138 17.72 -4.83 -14.04
N HIS A 139 17.89 -6.09 -13.65
CA HIS A 139 18.09 -6.50 -12.25
C HIS A 139 17.00 -5.96 -11.30
N VAL A 140 15.74 -6.05 -11.73
CA VAL A 140 14.58 -5.55 -10.98
C VAL A 140 13.70 -6.72 -10.57
N GLY A 141 13.62 -7.00 -9.26
CA GLY A 141 12.69 -8.01 -8.71
C GLY A 141 11.22 -7.65 -8.95
N ARG A 142 10.30 -8.60 -8.84
CA ARG A 142 8.86 -8.35 -9.07
C ARG A 142 8.32 -7.34 -8.05
N LEU A 143 7.50 -6.40 -8.53
CA LEU A 143 6.87 -5.42 -7.64
C LEU A 143 5.99 -6.06 -6.57
N GLY A 144 5.26 -7.14 -6.89
CA GLY A 144 4.42 -7.87 -5.92
C GLY A 144 5.21 -8.37 -4.70
N ASP A 145 6.40 -8.94 -4.94
CA ASP A 145 7.28 -9.40 -3.86
C ASP A 145 7.80 -8.23 -3.01
N LYS A 146 8.08 -7.07 -3.63
CA LYS A 146 8.51 -5.88 -2.91
C LYS A 146 7.38 -5.21 -2.11
N VAL A 147 6.13 -5.30 -2.58
CA VAL A 147 4.96 -4.89 -1.78
C VAL A 147 4.80 -5.81 -0.57
N ARG A 148 4.95 -7.13 -0.77
CA ARG A 148 4.93 -8.12 0.31
C ARG A 148 5.99 -7.83 1.37
N GLU A 149 7.24 -7.65 0.95
CA GLU A 149 8.36 -7.29 1.82
C GLU A 149 8.06 -6.01 2.63
N ALA A 150 7.57 -4.95 1.97
CA ALA A 150 7.22 -3.70 2.63
C ALA A 150 6.10 -3.88 3.68
N ARG A 151 5.08 -4.68 3.36
CA ARG A 151 3.96 -4.99 4.26
C ARG A 151 4.42 -5.72 5.53
N LEU A 152 5.29 -6.72 5.38
CA LEU A 152 5.76 -7.54 6.50
C LEU A 152 6.78 -6.79 7.35
N ARG A 153 7.64 -5.98 6.72
CA ARG A 153 8.51 -5.04 7.42
C ARG A 153 7.72 -4.06 8.27
N TRP A 154 6.64 -3.50 7.71
CA TRP A 154 5.74 -2.61 8.44
C TRP A 154 5.02 -3.33 9.58
N PHE A 155 4.52 -4.54 9.34
CA PHE A 155 3.89 -5.36 10.38
C PHE A 155 4.84 -5.64 11.55
N GLY A 156 6.07 -6.10 11.26
CA GLY A 156 7.08 -6.32 12.31
C GLY A 156 7.45 -5.03 13.05
N HIS A 157 7.50 -3.90 12.36
CA HIS A 157 7.70 -2.59 13.02
C HIS A 157 6.59 -2.29 14.04
N VAL A 158 5.32 -2.48 13.66
CA VAL A 158 4.18 -2.27 14.57
C VAL A 158 4.21 -3.27 15.73
N GLN A 159 4.51 -4.54 15.46
CA GLN A 159 4.59 -5.58 16.50
C GLN A 159 5.67 -5.30 17.55
N ARG A 160 6.77 -4.65 17.16
CA ARG A 160 7.86 -4.27 18.09
C ARG A 160 7.57 -3.01 18.91
N ARG A 161 6.49 -2.28 18.63
CA ARG A 161 6.08 -1.12 19.44
C ARG A 161 5.44 -1.58 20.75
N GLU A 162 5.37 -0.69 21.74
CA GLU A 162 4.69 -0.92 23.01
C GLU A 162 3.20 -1.30 22.82
N SER A 163 2.63 -2.05 23.75
CA SER A 163 1.21 -2.45 23.72
C SER A 163 0.25 -1.27 23.66
N GLU A 164 0.59 -0.12 24.25
CA GLU A 164 -0.24 1.10 24.21
C GLU A 164 -0.13 1.87 22.90
N TYR A 165 0.79 1.49 22.02
CA TYR A 165 0.88 2.06 20.69
C TYR A 165 -0.41 1.77 19.92
N ILE A 166 -1.06 2.84 19.43
CA ILE A 166 -2.35 2.78 18.75
C ILE A 166 -2.35 1.73 17.62
N GLY A 167 -1.27 1.64 16.85
CA GLY A 167 -1.15 0.69 15.75
C GLY A 167 -1.15 -0.76 16.21
N ARG A 168 -0.52 -1.05 17.37
CA ARG A 168 -0.48 -2.40 17.94
C ARG A 168 -1.85 -2.78 18.49
N ARG A 169 -2.45 -1.89 19.28
CA ARG A 169 -3.83 -2.07 19.78
C ARG A 169 -4.84 -2.32 18.67
N MET A 170 -4.64 -1.72 17.50
CA MET A 170 -5.56 -1.87 16.36
C MET A 170 -5.38 -3.16 15.59
N LEU A 171 -4.15 -3.68 15.48
CA LEU A 171 -3.93 -5.00 14.91
C LEU A 171 -4.49 -6.10 15.81
N ASP A 172 -4.41 -5.91 17.13
CA ASP A 172 -4.90 -6.85 18.14
C ASP A 172 -6.42 -6.73 18.41
N MET A 173 -7.07 -5.68 17.89
CA MET A 173 -8.48 -5.41 18.16
C MET A 173 -9.39 -6.44 17.47
N GLU A 174 -10.03 -7.30 18.26
CA GLU A 174 -11.12 -8.15 17.79
C GLU A 174 -12.44 -7.39 17.85
N LEU A 175 -13.04 -7.13 16.69
CA LEU A 175 -14.35 -6.47 16.61
C LEU A 175 -15.49 -7.51 16.59
N PRO A 176 -16.54 -7.32 17.41
CA PRO A 176 -17.66 -8.24 17.47
C PRO A 176 -18.45 -8.25 16.16
N GLY A 177 -18.66 -9.43 15.58
CA GLY A 177 -19.46 -9.59 14.36
C GLY A 177 -19.14 -10.85 13.55
N LYS A 178 -20.14 -11.42 12.87
CA LYS A 178 -19.95 -12.59 11.99
C LYS A 178 -19.69 -12.16 10.54
N ARG A 179 -18.69 -12.77 9.90
CA ARG A 179 -18.45 -12.58 8.45
C ARG A 179 -19.63 -13.15 7.66
N GLN A 180 -20.10 -12.41 6.67
CA GLN A 180 -21.10 -12.93 5.73
C GLN A 180 -20.51 -14.11 4.96
N ARG A 181 -21.31 -15.17 4.77
CA ARG A 181 -20.93 -16.33 3.96
C ARG A 181 -20.74 -15.92 2.49
N GLY A 182 -19.85 -16.60 1.78
CA GLY A 182 -19.54 -16.35 0.38
C GLY A 182 -18.15 -15.76 0.17
N ARG A 183 -18.06 -14.61 -0.50
CA ARG A 183 -16.81 -13.92 -0.84
C ARG A 183 -16.64 -12.67 0.03
N PRO A 184 -16.24 -12.80 1.32
CA PRO A 184 -15.97 -11.64 2.15
C PRO A 184 -14.79 -10.83 1.60
N LYS A 185 -14.75 -9.54 1.92
CA LYS A 185 -13.58 -8.70 1.64
C LYS A 185 -12.39 -9.20 2.46
N ARG A 186 -11.18 -9.08 1.91
CA ARG A 186 -9.94 -9.50 2.58
C ARG A 186 -9.56 -8.46 3.62
N ARG A 187 -9.34 -8.89 4.86
CA ARG A 187 -8.77 -8.03 5.91
C ARG A 187 -7.26 -7.92 5.74
N TYR A 188 -6.68 -6.88 6.33
CA TYR A 188 -5.23 -6.72 6.37
C TYR A 188 -4.52 -7.94 6.97
N MET A 189 -5.00 -8.45 8.11
CA MET A 189 -4.43 -9.64 8.75
C MET A 189 -4.57 -10.92 7.90
N ASP A 190 -5.63 -11.03 7.09
CA ASP A 190 -5.77 -12.17 6.16
C ASP A 190 -4.62 -12.14 5.12
N VAL A 191 -4.25 -10.94 4.64
CA VAL A 191 -3.14 -10.76 3.69
C VAL A 191 -1.79 -11.01 4.35
N ILE A 192 -1.58 -10.50 5.58
CA ILE A 192 -0.35 -10.76 6.35
C ILE A 192 -0.14 -12.26 6.55
N ASN A 193 -1.17 -12.98 6.99
CA ASN A 193 -1.08 -14.42 7.22
C ASN A 193 -0.74 -15.21 5.95
N GLU A 194 -1.27 -14.80 4.79
CA GLU A 194 -0.89 -15.38 3.50
C GLU A 194 0.55 -15.03 3.11
N ASP A 195 0.96 -13.78 3.31
CA ASP A 195 2.30 -13.32 3.01
C ASP A 195 3.36 -14.01 3.90
N MET A 196 3.05 -14.23 5.18
CA MET A 196 3.86 -15.02 6.13
C MET A 196 4.02 -16.47 5.68
N LYS A 197 2.93 -17.11 5.25
CA LYS A 197 2.96 -18.49 4.71
C LYS A 197 3.82 -18.60 3.45
N LEU A 198 3.78 -17.60 2.58
CA LEU A 198 4.58 -17.59 1.35
C LEU A 198 6.08 -17.43 1.61
N VAL A 199 6.45 -16.72 2.68
CA VAL A 199 7.85 -16.52 3.08
C VAL A 199 8.33 -17.63 4.03
N GLY A 200 7.42 -18.39 4.62
CA GLY A 200 7.74 -19.46 5.58
C GLY A 200 8.16 -18.92 6.95
N ALA A 201 7.64 -17.76 7.34
CA ALA A 201 8.00 -17.07 8.59
C ALA A 201 6.81 -17.00 9.55
N SER A 202 7.13 -16.91 10.85
CA SER A 202 6.17 -16.88 11.95
C SER A 202 5.95 -15.46 12.50
N VAL A 203 4.93 -15.29 13.35
CA VAL A 203 4.69 -14.02 14.05
C VAL A 203 5.81 -13.72 15.04
N GLU A 204 6.42 -14.75 15.63
CA GLU A 204 7.56 -14.64 16.55
C GLU A 204 8.80 -14.09 15.83
N ASP A 205 8.99 -14.45 14.54
CA ASP A 205 10.07 -13.91 13.73
C ASP A 205 9.90 -12.41 13.44
N ALA A 206 8.69 -11.87 13.58
CA ALA A 206 8.42 -10.43 13.40
C ALA A 206 8.91 -9.58 14.59
N GLU A 207 9.11 -10.18 15.76
CA GLU A 207 9.57 -9.50 16.98
C GLU A 207 11.08 -9.24 16.96
N ASP A 208 11.83 -10.03 16.19
CA ASP A 208 13.29 -9.90 16.02
C ASP A 208 13.64 -9.11 14.74
N ARG A 209 14.36 -7.99 14.91
CA ARG A 209 14.76 -7.09 13.82
C ARG A 209 15.77 -7.74 12.86
N ASP A 210 16.68 -8.55 13.37
CA ASP A 210 17.75 -9.15 12.57
C ASP A 210 17.23 -10.39 11.82
N ARG A 211 16.31 -11.10 12.46
CA ARG A 211 15.55 -12.17 11.81
C ARG A 211 14.60 -11.63 10.73
N THR A 212 13.99 -10.46 10.94
CA THR A 212 13.16 -9.80 9.91
C THR A 212 13.95 -9.30 8.68
N LEU A 213 15.24 -8.99 8.82
CA LEU A 213 16.06 -8.58 7.68
C LEU A 213 16.62 -9.77 6.89
N SER A 214 16.88 -10.90 7.56
CA SER A 214 17.42 -12.11 6.93
C SER A 214 16.35 -12.99 6.26
N THR A 215 15.13 -13.06 6.80
CA THR A 215 14.05 -13.92 6.27
C THR A 215 13.15 -13.26 5.23
N TRP A 216 12.99 -11.93 5.27
CA TRP A 216 12.06 -11.20 4.40
C TRP A 216 12.76 -10.52 3.20
N GLY A 217 14.08 -10.70 3.09
CA GLY A 217 14.94 -10.21 2.01
C GLY A 217 15.76 -8.97 2.40
N GLU A 218 17.00 -8.90 1.89
CA GLU A 218 17.80 -7.68 1.92
C GLU A 218 17.05 -6.57 1.19
N GLY A 219 16.38 -5.71 1.97
CA GLY A 219 15.89 -4.45 1.45
C GLY A 219 17.08 -3.66 0.95
N ASP A 220 17.09 -3.33 -0.34
CA ASP A 220 18.00 -2.36 -0.93
C ASP A 220 18.01 -1.17 0.05
N GLY A 221 19.13 -0.91 0.76
CA GLY A 221 19.22 -0.19 2.05
C GLY A 221 18.65 1.24 2.12
N LEU A 222 17.97 1.69 1.07
CA LEU A 222 17.18 2.91 0.95
C LEU A 222 15.74 2.77 1.47
N SER A 223 15.19 1.54 1.56
CA SER A 223 13.84 1.31 2.10
C SER A 223 13.75 1.55 3.62
N SER A 224 14.86 1.33 4.34
CA SER A 224 14.96 1.47 5.80
C SER A 224 14.90 2.92 6.29
N ALA A 225 15.61 3.83 5.64
CA ALA A 225 15.60 5.24 5.99
C ALA A 225 14.25 5.90 5.67
N PHE A 226 13.48 5.34 4.73
CA PHE A 226 12.18 5.88 4.35
C PHE A 226 11.05 5.38 5.26
N SER A 227 11.20 4.23 5.94
CA SER A 227 10.15 3.65 6.79
C SER A 227 9.89 4.42 8.10
N GLU A 228 10.91 5.05 8.69
CA GLU A 228 10.74 5.82 9.95
C GLU A 228 9.87 7.08 9.76
N SER A 229 9.81 7.64 8.54
CA SER A 229 8.92 8.76 8.21
C SER A 229 7.46 8.37 7.94
N ARG A 230 7.15 7.06 7.88
CA ARG A 230 5.83 6.50 7.50
C ARG A 230 4.92 6.21 8.70
N ASP A 231 5.43 6.39 9.92
CA ASP A 231 4.77 5.98 11.16
C ASP A 231 3.37 6.58 11.34
N ALA A 232 3.19 7.89 11.14
CA ALA A 232 1.90 8.56 11.33
C ALA A 232 0.87 8.25 10.21
N ALA A 233 1.33 8.07 8.97
CA ALA A 233 0.45 7.82 7.83
C ALA A 233 -0.02 6.36 7.76
N GLY A 234 0.87 5.42 8.09
CA GLY A 234 0.52 4.00 8.16
C GLY A 234 -0.39 3.68 9.34
N LEU A 235 -0.17 4.32 10.50
CA LEU A 235 -1.05 4.26 11.67
C LEU A 235 -2.50 4.63 11.35
N PHE A 236 -2.71 5.76 10.66
CA PHE A 236 -4.06 6.26 10.39
C PHE A 236 -4.75 5.49 9.25
N LEU A 237 -4.00 5.01 8.25
CA LEU A 237 -4.55 4.16 7.19
C LEU A 237 -4.91 2.77 7.69
N VAL A 238 -4.14 2.20 8.63
CA VAL A 238 -4.52 0.95 9.32
C VAL A 238 -5.71 1.21 10.26
N MET A 239 -5.73 2.33 11.01
CA MET A 239 -6.92 2.84 11.74
C MET A 239 -8.17 2.74 10.87
N GLU A 240 -8.14 3.42 9.72
CA GLU A 240 -9.31 3.51 8.88
C GLU A 240 -9.55 2.28 8.03
N LEU A 241 -8.55 1.53 7.55
CA LEU A 241 -8.80 0.29 6.78
C LEU A 241 -9.30 -0.84 7.69
N VAL A 242 -8.82 -0.93 8.93
CA VAL A 242 -9.37 -1.86 9.94
C VAL A 242 -10.79 -1.42 10.32
N LEU A 243 -11.03 -0.13 10.59
CA LEU A 243 -12.39 0.37 10.82
C LEU A 243 -13.28 0.25 9.56
N SER A 244 -12.72 0.41 8.36
CA SER A 244 -13.44 0.32 7.07
C SER A 244 -13.72 -1.10 6.65
N ASP A 245 -12.95 -2.08 7.08
CA ASP A 245 -13.27 -3.49 6.89
C ASP A 245 -14.25 -3.99 7.97
N GLN A 246 -14.40 -3.26 9.09
CA GLN A 246 -15.09 -3.74 10.30
C GLN A 246 -16.28 -2.92 10.80
N VAL A 247 -16.62 -1.73 10.26
CA VAL A 247 -17.89 -1.06 10.55
C VAL A 247 -19.00 -1.76 9.74
N LYS A 248 -19.37 -2.95 10.18
CA LYS A 248 -20.68 -3.56 9.95
C LYS A 248 -21.23 -3.80 11.35
N PHE A 249 -22.27 -3.04 11.70
CA PHE A 249 -23.10 -3.15 12.90
C PHE A 249 -22.63 -2.43 14.15
N SER A 250 -23.25 -1.27 14.39
CA SER A 250 -23.97 -1.04 15.64
C SER A 250 -25.11 -0.06 15.36
N THR A 251 -26.30 -0.58 15.15
CA THR A 251 -27.55 -0.10 15.75
C THR A 251 -28.57 -1.23 15.66
N ARG A 252 -29.29 -1.40 16.76
CA ARG A 252 -30.33 -2.40 17.02
C ARG A 252 -31.49 -2.29 16.05
#